data_AF-Q93594-F1
#
_entry.id   AF-Q93594-F1
#
_cell.length_a   1.000
_cell.length_b   1.000
_cell.length_c   1.000
_cell.angle_alpha   90.00
_cell.angle_beta   90.00
_cell.angle_gamma   90.00
#
_symmetry.space_group_name_H-M   'P 1'
#
loop_
_entity.id
_entity.type
_entity.pdbx_description
1 polymer ?
#
loop_
_entity_poly.entity_id
_entity_poly.type
_entity_poly.pdbx_seq_one_letter_code
_entity_poly.pdbx_strand_id
1 'polypeptide(L)'
;MVFDPRTLDNPKEISAYRDQRYQGTVRDQETALRTSCTLYVGNLSYYTKEDQVYELFGRAGDVRRVIMGLDRFKKTPCGFCFVEYYTREDAELALQNISNTRMDDRVIRADWDAGFIEGRQYGRGKHGGQVRDEYRKDYDPERGGYNRAIAQKGGDRQ
;
A
#
# COMPACT_ATOMS: atom_id res chain seq x y z
N MET A 1 19.73 -3.17 11.61
CA MET A 1 19.32 -1.74 11.57
C MET A 1 18.10 -1.62 12.46
N VAL A 2 18.18 -0.82 13.51
CA VAL A 2 17.08 -0.62 14.46
C VAL A 2 16.07 0.33 13.78
N PHE A 3 14.82 -0.09 13.67
CA PHE A 3 13.75 0.73 13.11
C PHE A 3 13.38 1.80 14.15
N ASP A 4 13.74 3.07 13.92
CA ASP A 4 13.27 4.17 14.77
C ASP A 4 11.94 4.69 14.21
N PRO A 5 10.82 4.48 14.90
CA PRO A 5 9.51 4.95 14.44
C PRO A 5 9.37 6.48 14.42
N ARG A 6 10.35 7.24 14.94
CA ARG A 6 10.34 8.72 15.00
C ARG A 6 11.02 9.40 13.81
N THR A 7 11.54 8.65 12.84
CA THR A 7 12.19 9.23 11.65
C THR A 7 11.24 9.36 10.45
N LEU A 8 9.92 9.36 10.67
CA LEU A 8 8.91 9.40 9.60
C LEU A 8 7.97 10.61 9.69
N ASP A 9 8.31 11.64 10.46
CA ASP A 9 7.42 12.79 10.69
C ASP A 9 7.56 13.92 9.66
N ASN A 10 8.43 13.76 8.66
CA ASN A 10 8.52 14.72 7.55
C ASN A 10 7.92 14.12 6.27
N PRO A 11 6.70 14.53 5.84
CA PRO A 11 6.10 14.02 4.60
C PRO A 11 6.92 14.40 3.37
N LYS A 12 7.89 15.31 3.48
CA LYS A 12 8.80 15.66 2.37
C LYS A 12 9.95 14.66 2.24
N GLU A 13 10.18 13.82 3.23
CA GLU A 13 11.19 12.77 3.16
C GLU A 13 10.66 11.56 2.40
N ILE A 14 11.40 11.18 1.36
CA ILE A 14 11.12 9.97 0.60
C ILE A 14 11.65 8.79 1.42
N SER A 15 10.75 7.90 1.80
CA SER A 15 11.13 6.72 2.57
C SER A 15 11.94 5.71 1.72
N ALA A 16 12.36 4.60 2.34
CA ALA A 16 12.99 3.49 1.63
C ALA A 16 12.02 2.72 0.69
N TYR A 17 10.71 2.97 0.77
CA TYR A 17 9.75 2.37 -0.14
C TYR A 17 10.00 2.89 -1.57
N ARG A 18 10.29 1.96 -2.47
CA ARG A 18 10.48 2.24 -3.89
C ARG A 18 9.89 1.10 -4.69
N ASP A 19 9.30 1.43 -5.84
CA ASP A 19 8.91 0.42 -6.80
C ASP A 19 10.17 -0.24 -7.40
N GLN A 20 10.44 -1.49 -7.01
CA GLN A 20 11.55 -2.29 -7.53
C GLN A 20 11.45 -2.62 -9.03
N ARG A 21 10.28 -2.42 -9.66
CA ARG A 21 10.03 -2.60 -11.09
C ARG A 21 9.84 -1.27 -11.83
N TYR A 22 10.25 -0.16 -11.23
CA TYR A 22 10.20 1.14 -11.90
C TYR A 22 11.03 1.12 -13.19
N GLN A 23 10.46 1.66 -14.27
CA GLN A 23 11.11 1.74 -15.56
C GLN A 23 11.86 3.07 -15.67
N GLY A 24 13.14 3.07 -15.33
CA GLY A 24 14.00 4.26 -15.36
C GLY A 24 15.19 4.12 -14.42
N THR A 25 15.99 5.18 -14.30
CA THR A 25 17.10 5.21 -13.34
C THR A 25 16.59 5.45 -11.92
N VAL A 26 17.43 5.15 -10.91
CA VAL A 26 17.15 5.50 -9.51
C VAL A 26 16.91 7.01 -9.34
N ARG A 27 17.62 7.84 -10.13
CA ARG A 27 17.45 9.29 -10.14
C ARG A 27 16.11 9.72 -10.72
N ASP A 28 15.65 9.07 -11.78
CA ASP A 28 14.34 9.34 -12.38
C ASP A 28 13.22 8.97 -11.41
N GLN A 29 13.34 7.80 -10.75
CA GLN A 29 12.41 7.39 -9.71
C GLN A 29 12.38 8.37 -8.54
N GLU A 30 13.54 8.86 -8.10
CA GLU A 30 13.61 9.84 -7.02
C GLU A 30 12.95 11.17 -7.40
N THR A 31 13.20 11.65 -8.61
CA THR A 31 12.52 12.84 -9.14
C THR A 31 11.02 12.65 -9.14
N ALA A 32 10.54 11.51 -9.67
CA ALA A 32 9.12 11.19 -9.71
C ALA A 32 8.50 11.13 -8.31
N LEU A 33 9.16 10.50 -7.33
CA LEU A 33 8.68 10.43 -5.94
C LEU A 33 8.55 11.82 -5.29
N ARG A 34 9.48 12.74 -5.60
CA ARG A 34 9.48 14.11 -5.05
C ARG A 34 8.42 15.02 -5.65
N THR A 35 7.93 14.71 -6.86
CA THR A 35 6.92 15.53 -7.56
C THR A 35 5.55 14.84 -7.68
N SER A 36 5.40 13.63 -7.13
CA SER A 36 4.19 12.81 -7.30
C SER A 36 3.02 13.30 -6.45
N CYS A 37 1.80 13.18 -6.97
CA CYS A 37 0.55 13.30 -6.21
C CYS A 37 -0.06 11.93 -5.87
N THR A 38 0.69 10.84 -6.08
CA THR A 38 0.24 9.46 -5.84
C THR A 38 0.86 8.89 -4.58
N LEU A 39 0.02 8.33 -3.73
CA LEU A 39 0.41 7.58 -2.55
C LEU A 39 0.16 6.09 -2.76
N TYR A 40 1.10 5.26 -2.35
CA TYR A 40 0.85 3.86 -2.05
C TYR A 40 0.27 3.76 -0.65
N VAL A 41 -0.84 3.04 -0.47
CA VAL A 41 -1.44 2.79 0.85
C VAL A 41 -1.40 1.30 1.14
N GLY A 42 -0.65 0.94 2.17
CA GLY A 42 -0.50 -0.42 2.63
C GLY A 42 -1.22 -0.69 3.95
N ASN A 43 -1.21 -1.96 4.31
CA ASN A 43 -1.82 -2.52 5.53
C ASN A 43 -3.35 -2.46 5.64
N LEU A 44 -4.08 -2.25 4.53
CA LEU A 44 -5.54 -2.33 4.49
C LEU A 44 -6.10 -3.73 4.83
N SER A 45 -7.36 -3.84 5.23
CA SER A 45 -8.02 -5.14 5.27
C SER A 45 -8.24 -5.66 3.84
N TYR A 46 -8.33 -6.97 3.63
CA TYR A 46 -8.83 -7.53 2.36
C TYR A 46 -10.31 -7.18 2.13
N TYR A 47 -11.01 -6.79 3.20
CA TYR A 47 -12.42 -6.39 3.17
C TYR A 47 -12.62 -4.87 3.05
N THR A 48 -11.54 -4.07 3.15
CA THR A 48 -11.61 -2.63 2.95
C THR A 48 -12.09 -2.33 1.53
N LYS A 49 -13.17 -1.56 1.43
CA LYS A 49 -13.78 -1.16 0.17
C LYS A 49 -13.22 0.18 -0.33
N GLU A 50 -13.36 0.41 -1.63
CA GLU A 50 -12.85 1.62 -2.29
C GLU A 50 -13.52 2.91 -1.77
N ASP A 51 -14.82 2.87 -1.48
CA ASP A 51 -15.59 3.98 -0.90
C ASP A 51 -15.05 4.40 0.47
N GLN A 52 -14.67 3.44 1.33
CA GLN A 52 -14.03 3.72 2.61
C GLN A 52 -12.68 4.43 2.43
N VAL A 53 -11.91 4.06 1.40
CA VAL A 53 -10.64 4.73 1.06
C VAL A 53 -10.92 6.16 0.62
N TYR A 54 -11.88 6.39 -0.28
CA TYR A 54 -12.29 7.75 -0.67
C TYR A 54 -12.74 8.59 0.53
N GLU A 55 -13.54 8.03 1.44
CA GLU A 55 -14.04 8.75 2.61
C GLU A 55 -12.88 9.20 3.53
N LEU A 56 -11.93 8.30 3.83
CA LEU A 56 -10.82 8.64 4.71
C LEU A 56 -9.84 9.61 4.02
N PHE A 57 -9.39 9.28 2.81
CA PHE A 57 -8.39 10.08 2.09
C PHE A 57 -8.93 11.41 1.56
N GLY A 58 -10.24 11.51 1.33
CA GLY A 58 -10.91 12.78 1.01
C GLY A 58 -10.81 13.83 2.12
N ARG A 59 -10.48 13.43 3.36
CA ARG A 59 -10.27 14.39 4.47
C ARG A 59 -9.02 15.26 4.32
N ALA A 60 -8.06 14.82 3.52
CA ALA A 60 -6.83 15.58 3.26
C ALA A 60 -6.93 16.52 2.06
N GLY A 61 -7.88 16.29 1.16
CA GLY A 61 -8.09 17.08 -0.06
C GLY A 61 -8.79 16.30 -1.17
N ASP A 62 -8.84 16.87 -2.37
CA ASP A 62 -9.59 16.29 -3.48
C ASP A 62 -8.86 15.10 -4.09
N VAL A 63 -9.42 13.91 -3.88
CA VAL A 63 -8.92 12.66 -4.46
C VAL A 63 -9.32 12.60 -5.93
N ARG A 64 -8.33 12.54 -6.82
CA ARG A 64 -8.54 12.38 -8.27
C ARG A 64 -9.03 10.98 -8.60
N ARG A 65 -8.43 9.95 -8.00
CA ARG A 65 -8.89 8.56 -8.08
C ARG A 65 -8.23 7.66 -7.04
N VAL A 66 -8.91 6.57 -6.73
CA VAL A 66 -8.37 5.42 -5.99
C VAL A 66 -8.17 4.27 -6.97
N ILE A 67 -7.07 3.52 -6.83
CA ILE A 67 -6.84 2.28 -7.56
C ILE A 67 -6.61 1.16 -6.56
N MET A 68 -7.60 0.28 -6.41
CA MET A 68 -7.49 -0.85 -5.49
C MET A 68 -6.42 -1.85 -5.95
N GLY A 69 -5.59 -2.29 -5.00
CA GLY A 69 -4.59 -3.31 -5.21
C GLY A 69 -5.20 -4.71 -5.16
N LEU A 70 -5.10 -5.43 -6.26
CA LEU A 70 -5.75 -6.72 -6.49
C LEU A 70 -4.76 -7.88 -6.51
N ASP A 71 -5.20 -9.04 -6.05
CA ASP A 71 -4.55 -10.30 -6.33
C ASP A 71 -4.48 -10.52 -7.85
N ARG A 72 -3.27 -10.76 -8.37
CA ARG A 72 -3.02 -10.88 -9.82
C ARG A 72 -3.88 -11.96 -10.49
N PHE A 73 -4.22 -13.03 -9.77
CA PHE A 73 -4.96 -14.18 -10.29
C PHE A 73 -6.44 -14.12 -9.95
N LYS A 74 -6.79 -13.90 -8.67
CA LYS A 74 -8.18 -13.90 -8.20
C LYS A 74 -8.93 -12.61 -8.52
N LYS A 75 -8.20 -11.52 -8.81
CA LYS A 75 -8.75 -10.17 -9.06
C LYS A 75 -9.58 -9.63 -7.88
N THR A 76 -9.26 -10.06 -6.66
CA THR A 76 -9.86 -9.58 -5.42
C THR A 76 -8.90 -8.63 -4.69
N PRO A 77 -9.36 -7.69 -3.85
CA PRO A 77 -8.47 -6.86 -3.05
C PRO A 77 -7.43 -7.68 -2.27
N CYS A 78 -6.18 -7.23 -2.27
CA CYS A 78 -5.07 -7.87 -1.54
C CYS A 78 -4.39 -6.89 -0.56
N GLY A 79 -5.18 -5.95 -0.04
CA GLY A 79 -4.82 -5.12 1.10
C GLY A 79 -3.76 -4.05 0.81
N PHE A 80 -3.79 -3.48 -0.38
CA PHE A 80 -3.16 -2.20 -0.66
C PHE A 80 -4.00 -1.44 -1.70
N CYS A 81 -3.73 -0.16 -1.87
CA CYS A 81 -4.26 0.63 -2.99
C CYS A 81 -3.29 1.75 -3.36
N PHE A 82 -3.62 2.49 -4.41
CA PHE A 82 -3.03 3.78 -4.72
C PHE A 82 -4.09 4.87 -4.57
N VAL A 83 -3.70 6.01 -4.02
CA VAL A 83 -4.53 7.20 -3.93
C VAL A 83 -3.82 8.30 -4.71
N GLU A 84 -4.47 8.81 -5.76
CA GLU A 84 -3.98 9.92 -6.55
C GLU A 84 -4.79 11.18 -6.19
N TYR A 85 -4.10 12.22 -5.74
CA TYR A 85 -4.66 13.55 -5.50
C TYR A 85 -4.51 14.44 -6.74
N TYR A 86 -5.30 15.52 -6.80
CA TYR A 86 -5.06 16.58 -7.79
C TYR A 86 -3.80 17.38 -7.50
N THR A 87 -3.46 17.58 -6.23
CA THR A 87 -2.33 18.40 -5.79
C THR A 87 -1.33 17.59 -4.95
N ARG A 88 -0.08 18.06 -4.89
CA ARG A 88 0.97 17.46 -4.08
C ARG A 88 0.72 17.76 -2.60
N GLU A 89 0.20 18.94 -2.34
CA GLU A 89 -0.13 19.48 -1.02
C GLU A 89 -1.18 18.60 -0.31
N ASP A 90 -2.23 18.18 -1.01
CA ASP A 90 -3.24 17.27 -0.45
C ASP A 90 -2.65 15.89 -0.11
N ALA A 91 -1.75 15.39 -0.96
CA ALA A 91 -1.04 14.14 -0.70
C ALA A 91 -0.07 14.26 0.50
N GLU A 92 0.59 15.42 0.66
CA GLU A 92 1.41 15.72 1.84
C GLU A 92 0.56 15.76 3.12
N LEU A 93 -0.62 16.39 3.08
CA LEU A 93 -1.56 16.40 4.20
C LEU A 93 -2.03 14.99 4.56
N ALA A 94 -2.26 14.13 3.58
CA ALA A 94 -2.63 12.73 3.82
C ALA A 94 -1.49 11.95 4.49
N LEU A 95 -0.24 12.17 4.08
CA LEU A 95 0.92 11.55 4.76
C LEU A 95 1.07 12.05 6.20
N GLN A 96 0.82 13.32 6.46
CA GLN A 96 0.91 13.90 7.82
C GLN A 96 -0.22 13.42 8.74
N ASN A 97 -1.46 13.44 8.24
CA ASN A 97 -2.65 13.37 9.10
C ASN A 97 -3.42 12.05 9.00
N ILE A 98 -3.22 11.28 7.93
CA ILE A 98 -3.97 10.03 7.66
C ILE A 98 -3.06 8.81 7.74
N SER A 99 -1.81 8.89 7.27
CA SER A 99 -0.84 7.81 7.48
C SER A 99 -0.69 7.50 8.97
N ASN A 100 -0.53 6.22 9.31
CA ASN A 100 -0.46 5.72 10.69
C ASN A 100 -1.75 5.91 11.53
N THR A 101 -2.87 6.32 10.91
CA THR A 101 -4.20 6.25 11.54
C THR A 101 -4.86 4.90 11.27
N ARG A 102 -6.09 4.70 11.78
CA ARG A 102 -6.83 3.44 11.67
C ARG A 102 -7.85 3.45 10.53
N MET A 103 -7.92 2.33 9.82
CA MET A 103 -8.98 1.96 8.88
C MET A 103 -9.29 0.49 9.06
N ASP A 104 -10.56 0.14 9.28
CA ASP A 104 -11.01 -1.22 9.63
C ASP A 104 -10.17 -1.84 10.75
N ASP A 105 -9.97 -1.08 11.85
CA ASP A 105 -9.13 -1.47 13.01
C ASP A 105 -7.64 -1.73 12.73
N ARG A 106 -7.16 -1.45 11.51
CA ARG A 106 -5.75 -1.61 11.12
C ARG A 106 -5.05 -0.27 11.02
N VAL A 107 -3.81 -0.19 11.51
CA VAL A 107 -2.96 0.98 11.30
C VAL A 107 -2.46 0.96 9.86
N ILE A 108 -2.95 1.89 9.03
CA ILE A 108 -2.56 1.98 7.62
C ILE A 108 -1.24 2.72 7.47
N ARG A 109 -0.50 2.42 6.40
CA ARG A 109 0.75 3.12 6.08
C ARG A 109 0.67 3.66 4.66
N ALA A 110 0.67 4.98 4.52
CA ALA A 110 0.84 5.64 3.24
C ALA A 110 2.32 5.94 2.96
N ASP A 111 2.69 5.97 1.68
CA ASP A 111 4.05 6.30 1.21
C ASP A 111 3.99 6.95 -0.17
N TRP A 112 5.03 7.70 -0.52
CA TRP A 112 5.14 8.24 -1.87
C TRP A 112 5.25 7.13 -2.90
N ASP A 113 4.54 7.32 -4.00
CA ASP A 113 4.61 6.44 -5.15
C ASP A 113 5.01 7.23 -6.39
N ALA A 114 5.82 6.64 -7.27
CA ALA A 114 6.38 7.35 -8.44
C ALA A 114 5.35 7.63 -9.55
N GLY A 115 4.08 7.30 -9.34
CA GLY A 115 3.00 7.45 -10.29
C GLY A 115 2.42 6.09 -10.68
N PHE A 116 1.10 6.05 -10.80
CA PHE A 116 0.41 4.84 -11.25
C PHE A 116 0.67 4.57 -12.73
N ILE A 117 1.03 3.33 -13.05
CA ILE A 117 1.02 2.79 -14.41
C ILE A 117 0.25 1.47 -14.41
N GLU A 118 -0.38 1.17 -15.55
CA GLU A 118 -1.18 -0.03 -15.70
C GLU A 118 -0.38 -1.30 -15.38
N GLY A 119 -1.00 -2.23 -14.66
CA GLY A 119 -0.38 -3.45 -14.14
C GLY A 119 0.17 -3.33 -12.72
N ARG A 120 0.36 -2.12 -12.18
CA ARG A 120 0.82 -1.93 -10.79
C ARG A 120 -0.23 -2.22 -9.74
N GLN A 121 -1.50 -2.22 -10.11
CA GLN A 121 -2.59 -2.65 -9.23
C GLN A 121 -2.48 -4.12 -8.85
N TYR A 122 -1.70 -4.95 -9.57
CA TYR A 122 -1.59 -6.36 -9.25
C TYR A 122 -0.49 -6.67 -8.23
N GLY A 123 -0.85 -7.45 -7.22
CA GLY A 123 0.09 -8.05 -6.28
C GLY A 123 1.20 -8.81 -6.99
N ARG A 124 2.42 -8.67 -6.46
CA ARG A 124 3.65 -9.22 -7.06
C ARG A 124 4.17 -10.47 -6.35
N GLY A 125 3.43 -10.97 -5.36
CA GLY A 125 3.69 -12.24 -4.72
C GLY A 125 3.63 -13.40 -5.72
N LYS A 126 4.31 -14.48 -5.37
CA LYS A 126 4.34 -15.72 -6.16
C LYS A 126 2.93 -16.23 -6.41
N HIS A 127 2.06 -16.10 -5.41
CA HIS A 127 0.72 -16.64 -5.38
C HIS A 127 -0.40 -15.63 -5.68
N GLY A 128 -0.06 -14.45 -6.17
CA GLY A 128 -1.00 -13.45 -6.69
C GLY A 128 -1.13 -12.21 -5.79
N GLY A 129 -1.12 -12.38 -4.47
CA GLY A 129 -1.20 -11.29 -3.48
C GLY A 129 0.07 -10.47 -3.34
N GLN A 130 0.24 -9.76 -2.22
CA GLN A 130 1.45 -8.98 -1.98
C GLN A 130 2.62 -9.87 -1.55
N VAL A 131 3.84 -9.46 -1.92
CA VAL A 131 5.07 -10.18 -1.54
C VAL A 131 5.19 -10.34 -0.02
N ARG A 132 4.78 -9.34 0.77
CA ARG A 132 4.80 -9.42 2.24
C ARG A 132 3.92 -10.51 2.82
N ASP A 133 2.78 -10.80 2.18
CA ASP A 133 1.83 -11.81 2.65
C ASP A 133 2.41 -13.23 2.47
N GLU A 134 3.37 -13.41 1.57
CA GLU A 134 4.09 -14.68 1.38
C GLU A 134 5.04 -15.00 2.54
N TYR A 135 5.57 -13.98 3.21
CA TYR A 135 6.55 -14.11 4.29
C TYR A 135 5.96 -13.98 5.69
N ARG A 136 4.72 -13.47 5.81
CA ARG A 136 3.96 -13.33 7.07
C ARG A 136 3.79 -14.70 7.73
N LYS A 137 4.02 -14.84 9.04
CA LYS A 137 3.95 -16.16 9.73
C LYS A 137 2.77 -16.26 10.70
N ASP A 138 2.40 -15.13 11.28
CA ASP A 138 1.23 -14.92 12.11
C ASP A 138 -0.06 -15.18 11.34
N TYR A 139 -1.13 -15.51 12.06
CA TYR A 139 -2.48 -15.61 11.50
C TYR A 139 -3.11 -14.22 11.48
N ASP A 140 -3.58 -13.78 10.31
CA ASP A 140 -4.27 -12.50 10.15
C ASP A 140 -5.55 -12.74 9.33
N PRO A 141 -6.74 -12.82 9.99
CA PRO A 141 -8.00 -13.14 9.33
C PRO A 141 -8.41 -12.08 8.31
N GLU A 142 -7.99 -10.83 8.49
CA GLU A 142 -8.22 -9.72 7.57
C GLU A 142 -7.28 -9.74 6.36
N ARG A 143 -6.31 -10.67 6.36
CA ARG A 143 -5.36 -10.96 5.28
C ARG A 143 -5.46 -12.39 4.76
N GLY A 144 -6.63 -13.03 4.96
CA GLY A 144 -6.91 -14.38 4.46
C GLY A 144 -6.35 -15.52 5.30
N GLY A 145 -5.94 -15.27 6.55
CA GLY A 145 -5.48 -16.28 7.50
C GLY A 145 -3.95 -16.40 7.54
N TYR A 146 -3.39 -17.61 7.50
CA TYR A 146 -1.93 -17.79 7.39
C TYR A 146 -1.41 -17.49 5.98
N ASN A 147 -0.09 -17.34 5.82
CA ASN A 147 0.50 -17.37 4.48
C ASN A 147 0.21 -18.70 3.78
N ARG A 148 0.33 -18.71 2.45
CA ARG A 148 -0.04 -19.88 1.64
C ARG A 148 0.82 -21.11 1.93
N ALA A 149 2.10 -20.93 2.25
CA ALA A 149 3.01 -22.04 2.55
C ALA A 149 2.66 -22.76 3.87
N ILE A 150 2.22 -22.02 4.89
CA ILE A 150 1.75 -22.55 6.17
C ILE A 150 0.35 -23.14 6.01
N ALA A 151 -0.55 -22.45 5.30
CA ALA A 151 -1.91 -22.93 5.05
C ALA A 151 -1.91 -24.29 4.32
N GLN A 152 -1.02 -24.49 3.34
CA GLN A 152 -0.85 -25.77 2.65
C GLN A 152 -0.37 -26.88 3.61
N LYS A 153 0.64 -26.59 4.45
CA LYS A 153 1.14 -27.56 5.46
C LYS A 153 0.14 -27.89 6.57
N GLY A 154 -0.82 -27.01 6.83
CA GLY A 154 -1.90 -27.22 7.80
C GLY A 154 -3.06 -28.04 7.24
N GLY A 155 -3.34 -27.90 5.94
CA GLY A 155 -4.36 -28.68 5.23
C GLY A 155 -4.01 -30.16 5.09
N ASP A 156 -2.73 -30.49 5.01
CA ASP A 156 -2.27 -31.89 4.90
C ASP A 156 -2.31 -32.68 6.23
N ARG A 157 -2.84 -32.09 7.33
CA ARG A 157 -2.92 -32.73 8.65
C ARG A 157 -4.35 -33.13 9.09
N GLN A 158 -5.28 -33.27 8.16
CA GLN A 158 -6.60 -33.89 8.36
C GLN A 158 -6.84 -34.94 7.28
#